data_AF-A0A1K1QK79-F1
#
_entry.id   AF-A0A1K1QK79-F1
#
_cell.length_a   1.000
_cell.length_b   1.000
_cell.length_c   1.000
_cell.angle_alpha   90.00
_cell.angle_beta   90.00
_cell.angle_gamma   90.00
#
_symmetry.space_group_name_H-M   'P 1'
#
loop_
_entity.id
_entity.type
_entity.pdbx_description
1 polymer ?
#
loop_
_entity_poly.entity_id
_entity_poly.type
_entity_poly.pdbx_seq_one_letter_code
_entity_poly.pdbx_strand_id
1 'polypeptide(L)'
;MKYNLTSESALSLALKNYPTISDWSFWSIIQTSAFYNLTTIIVSLLSYFPIVYMIKKLVIKKHKLRTILTGFALTITTPIYYLILQNWRHNDYYLPNAELISWILCFILSMGIYYLFNNKNKDRINYKSKI
;
A
#
# COMPACT_ATOMS: atom_id res chain seq x y z
N MET A 1 13.33 20.48 -25.69
CA MET A 1 12.21 20.19 -24.78
C MET A 1 12.56 20.70 -23.39
N LYS A 2 11.99 21.84 -22.95
CA LYS A 2 12.16 22.33 -21.58
C LYS A 2 11.25 21.50 -20.68
N TYR A 3 11.82 20.71 -19.78
CA TYR A 3 11.05 20.05 -18.73
C TYR A 3 10.50 21.15 -17.82
N ASN A 4 9.21 21.42 -17.92
CA ASN A 4 8.52 22.30 -16.99
C ASN A 4 8.31 21.49 -15.71
N LEU A 5 9.21 21.69 -14.74
CA LEU A 5 9.19 21.03 -13.42
C LEU A 5 8.07 21.57 -12.53
N THR A 6 7.43 22.67 -12.93
CA THR A 6 6.24 23.21 -12.30
C THR A 6 4.99 22.63 -12.98
N SER A 7 4.11 22.13 -12.14
CA SER A 7 2.86 21.39 -12.40
C SER A 7 1.80 22.14 -13.22
N GLU A 8 2.14 23.19 -13.95
CA GLU A 8 1.17 24.07 -14.63
C GLU A 8 0.42 23.38 -15.78
N SER A 9 1.08 22.49 -16.52
CA SER A 9 0.44 21.70 -17.57
C SER A 9 -0.41 20.55 -17.01
N ALA A 10 -0.02 19.98 -15.86
CA ALA A 10 -0.78 18.95 -15.18
C ALA A 10 -2.02 19.53 -14.49
N LEU A 11 -1.89 20.72 -13.89
CA LEU A 11 -2.98 21.43 -13.23
C LEU A 11 -4.03 21.92 -14.23
N SER A 12 -3.62 22.43 -15.39
CA SER A 12 -4.57 22.85 -16.45
C SER A 12 -5.34 21.68 -17.07
N LEU A 13 -4.70 20.52 -17.27
CA LEU A 13 -5.38 19.29 -17.71
C LEU A 13 -6.31 18.72 -16.63
N ALA A 14 -5.91 18.79 -15.37
CA ALA A 14 -6.72 18.37 -14.24
C ALA A 14 -7.95 19.28 -14.04
N LEU A 15 -7.78 20.60 -14.10
CA LEU A 15 -8.87 21.60 -14.03
C LEU A 15 -9.84 21.48 -15.21
N LYS A 16 -9.35 21.14 -16.41
CA LYS A 16 -10.19 20.92 -17.59
C LYS A 16 -11.12 19.71 -17.43
N ASN A 17 -10.64 18.64 -16.81
CA ASN A 17 -11.41 17.40 -16.61
C ASN A 17 -12.20 17.40 -15.29
N TYR A 18 -11.77 18.19 -14.31
CA TYR A 18 -12.37 18.28 -12.98
C TYR A 18 -12.34 19.76 -12.52
N PRO A 19 -13.34 20.57 -12.92
CA PRO A 19 -13.33 22.03 -12.72
C PRO A 19 -13.36 22.48 -11.26
N THR A 20 -13.63 21.57 -10.32
CA THR A 20 -13.68 21.83 -8.87
C THR A 20 -12.39 21.47 -8.12
N ILE A 21 -11.30 21.11 -8.81
CA ILE A 21 -10.03 20.72 -8.16
C ILE A 21 -9.39 21.86 -7.35
N SER A 22 -9.67 23.13 -7.67
CA SER A 22 -9.09 24.28 -6.94
C SER A 22 -9.49 24.36 -5.47
N ASP A 23 -10.61 23.73 -5.09
CA ASP A 23 -11.21 23.87 -3.75
C ASP A 23 -10.98 22.63 -2.87
N TRP A 24 -10.15 21.69 -3.33
CA TRP A 24 -9.88 20.46 -2.57
C TRP A 24 -8.87 20.74 -1.45
N SER A 25 -9.38 20.82 -0.23
CA SER A 25 -8.54 20.86 0.96
C SER A 25 -7.71 19.57 1.10
N PHE A 26 -6.51 19.67 1.66
CA PHE A 26 -5.67 18.50 1.97
C PHE A 26 -6.43 17.46 2.81
N TRP A 27 -7.25 17.92 3.76
CA TRP A 27 -8.06 17.07 4.62
C TRP A 27 -9.16 16.33 3.87
N SER A 28 -9.82 16.97 2.90
CA SER A 28 -10.82 16.29 2.08
C SER A 28 -10.19 15.19 1.22
N ILE A 29 -8.94 15.36 0.75
CA ILE A 29 -8.22 14.32 0.01
C ILE A 29 -7.94 13.11 0.91
N ILE A 30 -7.47 13.34 2.14
CA ILE A 30 -7.20 12.27 3.11
C ILE A 30 -8.50 11.55 3.48
N GLN A 31 -9.55 12.28 3.83
CA GLN A 31 -10.82 11.70 4.26
C GLN A 31 -11.43 10.85 3.15
N THR A 32 -11.47 11.39 1.93
CA THR A 32 -11.96 10.69 0.75
C THR A 32 -11.13 9.43 0.50
N SER A 33 -9.80 9.54 0.52
CA SER A 33 -8.91 8.38 0.36
C SER A 33 -9.12 7.32 1.44
N ALA A 34 -9.30 7.71 2.70
CA ALA A 34 -9.54 6.78 3.80
C ALA A 34 -10.89 6.08 3.67
N PHE A 35 -11.94 6.80 3.26
CA PHE A 35 -13.27 6.24 3.07
C PHE A 35 -13.30 5.22 1.91
N TYR A 36 -12.75 5.58 0.75
CA TYR A 36 -12.68 4.69 -0.41
C TYR A 36 -11.79 3.47 -0.19
N ASN A 37 -10.76 3.58 0.67
CA ASN A 37 -9.89 2.45 1.00
C ASN A 37 -10.27 1.73 2.30
N LEU A 38 -11.40 2.07 2.93
CA LEU A 38 -11.79 1.51 4.22
C LEU A 38 -11.96 -0.02 4.16
N THR A 39 -12.58 -0.52 3.10
CA THR A 39 -12.75 -1.96 2.87
C THR A 39 -11.40 -2.66 2.72
N THR A 40 -10.48 -2.08 1.95
CA THR A 40 -9.11 -2.55 1.78
C THR A 40 -8.34 -2.59 3.09
N ILE A 41 -8.50 -1.56 3.95
CA ILE A 41 -7.89 -1.51 5.28
C ILE A 41 -8.42 -2.66 6.16
N ILE A 42 -9.74 -2.87 6.19
CA ILE A 42 -10.36 -3.95 6.96
C ILE A 42 -9.84 -5.32 6.49
N VAL A 43 -9.82 -5.55 5.18
CA VAL A 43 -9.32 -6.81 4.61
C VAL A 43 -7.84 -7.02 4.92
N SER A 44 -7.02 -5.97 4.83
CA SER A 44 -5.60 -6.04 5.20
C SER A 44 -5.40 -6.36 6.69
N LEU A 45 -6.22 -5.80 7.57
CA LEU A 45 -6.20 -6.11 9.01
C LEU A 45 -6.60 -7.56 9.30
N LEU A 46 -7.67 -8.04 8.66
CA LEU A 46 -8.14 -9.41 8.83
C LEU A 46 -7.16 -10.43 8.24
N SER A 47 -6.52 -10.11 7.12
CA SER A 47 -5.52 -10.97 6.48
C SER A 47 -4.18 -10.98 7.22
N TYR A 48 -3.92 -9.98 8.06
CA TYR A 48 -2.66 -9.87 8.81
C TYR A 48 -2.35 -11.12 9.64
N PHE A 49 -3.28 -11.51 10.51
CA PHE A 49 -3.10 -12.63 11.41
C PHE A 49 -2.84 -13.97 10.69
N PRO A 50 -3.67 -14.40 9.71
CA PRO A 50 -3.43 -15.65 9.01
C PRO A 50 -2.12 -15.65 8.23
N ILE A 51 -1.74 -14.55 7.58
CA ILE A 51 -0.49 -14.45 6.80
C ILE A 51 0.74 -14.60 7.71
N VAL A 52 0.77 -13.84 8.81
CA VAL A 52 1.87 -13.92 9.77
C VAL A 52 1.98 -15.32 10.38
N TYR A 53 0.84 -15.94 10.69
CA TYR A 53 0.80 -17.30 11.23
C TYR A 53 1.32 -18.34 10.23
N MET A 54 0.83 -18.31 8.98
CA MET A 54 1.27 -19.23 7.93
C MET A 54 2.78 -19.11 7.66
N ILE A 55 3.31 -17.90 7.57
CA ILE A 55 4.73 -17.68 7.29
C ILE A 55 5.61 -18.08 8.49
N LYS A 56 5.14 -17.89 9.72
CA LYS A 56 5.81 -18.46 10.90
C LYS A 56 5.83 -19.99 10.85
N LYS A 57 4.73 -20.62 10.43
CA LYS A 57 4.62 -22.09 10.32
C LYS A 57 5.49 -22.68 9.21
N LEU A 58 5.80 -21.93 8.15
CA LEU A 58 6.68 -22.35 7.04
C LEU A 58 8.18 -22.47 7.41
N VAL A 59 8.53 -22.48 8.71
CA VAL A 59 9.85 -22.80 9.30
C VAL A 59 11.05 -22.14 8.59
N ILE A 60 10.96 -20.85 8.27
CA ILE A 60 12.12 -20.11 7.77
C ILE A 60 12.99 -19.69 8.96
N LYS A 61 14.07 -20.43 9.21
CA LYS A 61 15.06 -20.15 10.28
C LYS A 61 15.72 -18.77 10.12
N LYS A 62 15.78 -18.23 8.90
CA LYS A 62 16.39 -16.92 8.60
C LYS A 62 15.40 -15.78 8.88
N HIS A 63 15.56 -15.09 10.01
CA HIS A 63 14.73 -13.96 10.43
C HIS A 63 14.50 -12.91 9.33
N LYS A 64 15.57 -12.48 8.64
CA LYS A 64 15.47 -11.47 7.56
C LYS A 64 14.55 -11.92 6.42
N LEU A 65 14.71 -13.16 5.96
CA LEU A 65 13.92 -13.71 4.86
C LEU A 65 12.45 -13.84 5.28
N ARG A 66 12.20 -14.29 6.51
CA ARG A 66 10.84 -14.34 7.07
C ARG A 66 10.18 -12.96 7.11
N THR A 67 10.90 -11.94 7.55
CA THR A 67 10.39 -10.56 7.59
C THR A 67 10.07 -10.05 6.19
N ILE A 68 10.98 -10.22 5.22
CA ILE A 68 10.74 -9.79 3.83
C ILE A 68 9.52 -10.50 3.25
N LEU A 69 9.42 -11.82 3.39
CA LEU A 69 8.29 -12.59 2.86
C LEU A 69 6.97 -12.22 3.54
N THR A 70 6.99 -11.95 4.84
CA THR A 70 5.78 -11.51 5.56
C THR A 70 5.34 -10.14 5.09
N GLY A 71 6.27 -9.18 4.99
CA GLY A 71 5.96 -7.86 4.45
C GLY A 71 5.42 -7.96 3.02
N PHE A 72 6.02 -8.81 2.19
CA PHE A 72 5.62 -9.00 0.80
C PHE A 72 4.20 -9.57 0.71
N ALA A 73 3.93 -10.65 1.46
CA ALA A 73 2.61 -11.29 1.49
C ALA A 73 1.52 -10.35 2.02
N LEU A 74 1.83 -9.50 3.02
CA LEU A 74 0.90 -8.49 3.51
C LEU A 74 0.66 -7.40 2.46
N THR A 75 1.72 -6.90 1.84
CA THR A 75 1.62 -5.79 0.88
C THR A 75 0.93 -6.21 -0.41
N ILE A 76 1.09 -7.47 -0.85
CA ILE A 76 0.43 -7.98 -2.06
C ILE A 76 -1.06 -8.27 -1.86
N THR A 77 -1.56 -8.36 -0.63
CA THR A 77 -3.01 -8.54 -0.40
C THR A 77 -3.84 -7.39 -0.93
N THR A 78 -3.32 -6.17 -0.87
CA THR A 78 -3.98 -4.94 -1.31
C THR A 78 -4.22 -4.95 -2.83
N PRO A 79 -3.21 -5.17 -3.70
CA PRO A 79 -3.45 -5.25 -5.14
C PRO A 79 -4.27 -6.49 -5.54
N ILE A 80 -4.10 -7.62 -4.85
CA ILE A 80 -4.95 -8.81 -5.08
C ILE A 80 -6.42 -8.49 -4.79
N TYR A 81 -6.70 -7.82 -3.67
CA TYR A 81 -8.04 -7.39 -3.31
C TYR A 81 -8.63 -6.44 -4.36
N TYR A 82 -7.81 -5.52 -4.87
CA TYR A 82 -8.24 -4.60 -5.92
C TYR A 82 -8.54 -5.30 -7.25
N LEU A 83 -7.72 -6.28 -7.67
CA LEU A 83 -7.99 -7.09 -8.86
C LEU A 83 -9.31 -7.86 -8.75
N ILE A 84 -9.67 -8.33 -7.55
CA ILE A 84 -10.97 -8.97 -7.30
C ILE A 84 -12.13 -7.97 -7.45
N LEU A 85 -11.93 -6.74 -6.98
CA LEU A 85 -12.91 -5.66 -7.07
C LEU A 85 -12.98 -4.98 -8.45
N GLN A 86 -12.02 -5.23 -9.35
CA GLN A 86 -11.97 -4.63 -10.69
C GLN A 86 -13.24 -4.88 -11.53
N ASN A 87 -13.95 -5.98 -11.26
CA ASN A 87 -15.22 -6.32 -11.91
C ASN A 87 -16.44 -5.63 -11.29
N TRP A 88 -16.30 -4.99 -10.12
CA TRP A 88 -17.32 -4.11 -9.57
C TRP A 88 -17.17 -2.75 -10.24
N ARG A 89 -18.30 -2.15 -10.68
CA ARG A 89 -18.46 -0.92 -11.50
C ARG A 89 -17.82 0.38 -10.97
N HIS A 90 -16.80 0.30 -10.11
CA HIS A 90 -16.11 1.42 -9.49
C HIS A 90 -14.85 1.86 -10.26
N ASN A 91 -14.40 1.07 -11.24
CA ASN A 91 -13.09 1.27 -11.87
C ASN A 91 -13.08 2.17 -13.12
N ASP A 92 -14.24 2.67 -13.57
CA ASP A 92 -14.34 3.50 -14.77
C ASP A 92 -13.81 4.94 -14.56
N TYR A 93 -13.52 5.34 -13.31
CA TYR A 93 -13.14 6.71 -12.94
C TYR A 93 -11.62 6.92 -12.75
N TYR A 94 -10.81 5.85 -12.71
CA TYR A 94 -9.39 5.96 -12.39
C TYR A 94 -8.52 5.98 -13.65
N LEU A 95 -7.58 6.94 -13.74
CA LEU A 95 -6.55 6.92 -14.78
C LEU A 95 -5.59 5.75 -14.52
N PRO A 96 -5.53 4.72 -15.38
CA PRO A 96 -4.82 3.48 -15.09
C PRO A 96 -3.31 3.68 -14.83
N ASN A 97 -2.71 4.69 -15.47
CA ASN A 97 -1.29 5.01 -15.29
C ASN A 97 -1.00 5.65 -13.92
N ALA A 98 -1.85 6.57 -13.47
CA ALA A 98 -1.68 7.24 -12.18
C ALA A 98 -1.92 6.27 -11.01
N GLU A 99 -2.89 5.37 -11.20
CA GLU A 99 -3.18 4.32 -10.25
C GLU A 99 -1.99 3.37 -10.11
N LEU A 100 -1.44 2.86 -11.23
CA LEU A 100 -0.29 1.96 -11.23
C LEU A 100 0.93 2.56 -10.53
N ILE A 101 1.22 3.85 -10.77
CA ILE A 101 2.32 4.55 -10.08
C ILE A 101 2.05 4.63 -8.56
N SER A 102 0.81 4.93 -8.17
CA SER A 102 0.40 4.99 -6.76
C SER A 102 0.52 3.63 -6.08
N TRP A 103 0.18 2.55 -6.78
CA TRP A 103 0.37 1.17 -6.30
C TRP A 103 1.83 0.82 -6.08
N ILE A 104 2.71 1.14 -7.03
CA ILE A 104 4.15 0.89 -6.89
C ILE A 104 4.73 1.65 -5.70
N LEU A 105 4.39 2.95 -5.58
CA LEU A 105 4.85 3.78 -4.47
C LEU A 105 4.34 3.24 -3.12
N CYS A 106 3.06 2.89 -3.04
CA CYS A 106 2.46 2.28 -1.86
C CYS A 106 3.15 0.96 -1.49
N PHE A 107 3.47 0.13 -2.48
CA PHE A 107 4.15 -1.14 -2.28
C PHE A 107 5.54 -0.95 -1.68
N ILE A 108 6.34 -0.04 -2.25
CA ILE A 108 7.70 0.26 -1.79
C ILE A 108 7.67 0.82 -0.37
N LEU A 109 6.77 1.77 -0.10
CA LEU A 109 6.64 2.39 1.23
C LEU A 109 6.18 1.38 2.27
N SER A 110 5.15 0.57 1.98
CA SER A 110 4.65 -0.47 2.88
C SER A 110 5.75 -1.49 3.22
N MET A 111 6.47 -1.98 2.22
CA MET A 111 7.58 -2.91 2.42
C MET A 111 8.73 -2.29 3.23
N GLY A 112 9.11 -1.06 2.91
CA GLY A 112 10.15 -0.33 3.60
C GLY A 112 9.80 -0.13 5.08
N ILE A 113 8.60 0.36 5.36
CA ILE A 113 8.08 0.56 6.71
C ILE A 113 8.05 -0.78 7.45
N TYR A 114 7.44 -1.82 6.88
CA TYR A 114 7.34 -3.12 7.54
C TYR A 114 8.72 -3.69 7.88
N TYR A 115 9.67 -3.60 6.95
CA TYR A 115 11.04 -4.04 7.18
C TYR A 115 11.72 -3.23 8.30
N LEU A 116 11.63 -1.89 8.27
CA LEU A 116 12.25 -1.02 9.27
C LEU A 116 11.73 -1.30 10.68
N PHE A 117 10.42 -1.44 10.86
CA PHE A 117 9.81 -1.73 12.15
C PHE A 117 10.14 -3.15 12.65
N ASN A 118 10.25 -4.13 11.76
CA ASN A 118 10.45 -5.53 12.16
C ASN A 118 11.90 -6.03 12.10
N ASN A 119 12.84 -5.27 11.53
CA ASN A 119 14.25 -5.63 11.49
C ASN A 119 14.91 -5.51 12.89
N LYS A 120 14.40 -4.64 13.76
CA LYS A 120 14.93 -4.44 15.14
C LYS A 120 14.60 -5.59 16.10
N ASN A 121 13.68 -6.49 15.75
CA ASN A 121 13.22 -7.58 16.63
C ASN A 121 14.14 -8.82 16.69
N LYS A 122 15.30 -8.75 16.03
CA LYS A 122 16.27 -9.85 15.93
C LYS A 122 16.77 -10.35 17.30
N ASP A 123 16.89 -9.44 18.26
CA ASP A 123 17.48 -9.74 19.58
C ASP A 123 16.48 -10.33 20.58
N ARG A 124 15.17 -10.10 20.41
CA ARG A 124 14.14 -10.69 21.29
C ARG A 124 13.81 -12.15 20.97
N ILE A 125 13.91 -12.57 19.71
CA ILE A 125 13.51 -13.94 19.31
C ILE A 125 14.61 -14.96 19.67
N ASN A 126 15.89 -14.59 19.55
CA ASN A 126 17.01 -15.45 19.97
C ASN A 126 17.07 -15.65 21.49
N TYR A 127 16.56 -14.70 22.28
CA TYR A 127 16.50 -14.85 23.74
C TYR A 127 15.44 -15.88 24.17
N LYS A 128 14.31 -15.95 23.46
CA LYS A 128 13.23 -16.90 23.75
C LYS A 128 13.46 -18.33 23.27
N SER A 129 14.46 -18.57 22.40
CA SER A 129 14.82 -19.94 21.96
C SER A 129 15.99 -20.54 22.75
N LYS A 130 16.48 -19.82 23.77
CA LYS A 130 17.58 -20.24 24.66
C LYS A 130 17.11 -20.60 26.07
N ILE A 131 15.82 -20.45 26.35
CA ILE A 131 15.12 -20.91 27.55
C ILE A 131 14.22 -22.06 27.11
#